data_AF-A0A926H5A7-F1
#
_entry.id   AF-A0A926H5A7-F1
#
_cell.length_a   1.000
_cell.length_b   1.000
_cell.length_c   1.000
_cell.angle_alpha   90.00
_cell.angle_beta   90.00
_cell.angle_gamma   90.00
#
_symmetry.space_group_name_H-M   'P 1'
#
loop_
_entity.id
_entity.type
_entity.pdbx_description
1 polymer ?
#
loop_
_entity_poly.entity_id
_entity_poly.type
_entity_poly.pdbx_seq_one_letter_code
_entity_poly.pdbx_strand_id
1 'polypeptide(L)' 'TYRLLHPDGIARALEGSEDFVWTPDGTLLMCRGAILYQCKPANAPTWTQLADFSALGINQLTRLAIDPQGKKLALVGQ' A
#
# COMPACT_ATOMS: atom_id res chain seq x y z
N THR A 1 -9.16 22.49 -11.75
CA THR A 1 -9.90 22.51 -10.47
C THR A 1 -9.18 21.62 -9.48
N TYR A 2 -8.41 22.18 -8.55
CA TYR A 2 -7.76 21.39 -7.50
C TYR A 2 -8.80 21.11 -6.41
N ARG A 3 -9.26 19.87 -6.32
CA ARG A 3 -10.10 19.40 -5.22
C ARG A 3 -9.25 19.49 -3.97
N LEU A 4 -9.63 20.37 -3.04
CA LEU A 4 -9.00 20.51 -1.73
C LEU A 4 -8.93 19.13 -1.09
N LEU A 5 -7.71 18.64 -0.87
CA LEU A 5 -7.48 17.47 -0.03
C LEU A 5 -8.06 17.79 1.35
N HIS A 6 -8.76 16.82 1.96
CA HIS A 6 -9.27 16.97 3.31
C HIS A 6 -8.15 17.50 4.22
N PRO A 7 -8.43 18.48 5.10
CA PRO A 7 -7.44 19.02 6.04
C PRO A 7 -6.82 17.92 6.95
N ASP A 8 -7.44 16.74 7.00
CA ASP A 8 -7.07 15.60 7.84
C ASP A 8 -6.19 14.53 7.16
N GLY A 9 -5.79 14.74 5.89
CA GLY A 9 -5.02 13.77 5.12
C GLY A 9 -5.89 12.64 4.54
N ILE A 10 -5.27 11.77 3.72
CA ILE A 10 -5.99 10.70 2.98
C ILE A 10 -6.15 9.44 3.84
N ALA A 11 -5.08 9.02 4.51
CA ALA A 11 -5.01 7.87 5.40
C ALA A 11 -3.80 8.02 6.31
N ARG A 12 -3.85 7.45 7.52
CA ARG A 12 -2.64 7.30 8.34
C ARG A 12 -1.77 6.20 7.76
N ALA A 13 -0.46 6.45 7.64
CA ALA A 13 0.48 5.42 7.22
C ALA A 13 0.54 4.27 8.24
N LEU A 14 0.92 3.07 7.78
CA LEU A 14 1.28 1.99 8.69
C LEU A 14 2.56 2.38 9.43
N GLU A 15 2.57 2.20 10.75
CA GLU A 15 3.76 2.46 11.56
C GLU A 15 4.95 1.62 11.09
N GLY A 16 6.12 2.24 11.01
CA GLY A 16 7.36 1.59 10.56
C GLY A 16 7.41 1.28 9.07
N SER A 17 6.55 1.89 8.27
CA SER A 17 6.51 1.73 6.82
C SER A 17 6.55 3.08 6.10
N GLU A 18 7.21 3.10 4.94
CA GLU A 18 7.46 4.33 4.17
C GLU A 18 6.98 4.19 2.72
N ASP A 19 7.21 3.04 2.09
CA ASP A 19 6.87 2.82 0.68
C ASP A 19 5.41 2.42 0.48
N PHE A 20 4.73 3.12 -0.45
CA PHE A 20 3.37 2.82 -0.87
C PHE A 20 3.15 3.09 -2.36
N VAL A 21 2.10 2.51 -2.94
CA VAL A 21 1.65 2.81 -4.31
C VAL A 21 0.14 3.00 -4.36
N TRP A 22 -0.31 3.81 -5.32
CA TRP A 22 -1.72 3.90 -5.70
C TRP A 22 -2.00 2.97 -6.88
N THR A 23 -3.04 2.16 -6.75
CA THR A 23 -3.59 1.40 -7.88
C THR A 23 -4.48 2.30 -8.75
N PRO A 24 -4.72 1.93 -10.02
CA PRO A 24 -5.66 2.66 -10.87
C PRO A 24 -7.10 2.72 -10.35
N ASP A 25 -7.51 1.76 -9.50
CA ASP A 25 -8.84 1.75 -8.87
C ASP A 25 -8.93 2.60 -7.59
N GLY A 26 -7.85 3.32 -7.23
CA GLY A 26 -7.81 4.19 -6.06
C GLY A 26 -7.56 3.45 -4.74
N THR A 27 -7.06 2.22 -4.80
CA THR A 27 -6.57 1.48 -3.62
C THR A 27 -5.13 1.90 -3.33
N LEU A 28 -4.84 2.16 -2.05
CA LEU A 28 -3.47 2.29 -1.56
C LEU A 28 -2.93 0.91 -1.18
N LEU A 29 -1.70 0.61 -1.60
CA LEU A 29 -0.95 -0.56 -1.15
C LEU A 29 0.29 -0.11 -0.38
N MET A 30 0.55 -0.76 0.76
CA MET A 30 1.69 -0.46 1.63
C MET A 30 2.15 -1.75 2.31
N CYS A 31 3.45 -1.89 2.56
CA CYS A 31 4.01 -3.08 3.20
C CYS A 31 4.39 -2.81 4.65
N ARG A 32 4.30 -3.81 5.53
CA ARG A 32 4.92 -3.76 6.87
C ARG A 32 5.50 -5.13 7.19
N GLY A 33 6.82 -5.20 7.37
CA GLY A 33 7.53 -6.48 7.42
C GLY A 33 7.31 -7.27 6.12
N ALA A 34 6.93 -8.53 6.24
CA ALA A 34 6.62 -9.42 5.12
C ALA A 34 5.17 -9.29 4.59
N ILE A 35 4.36 -8.40 5.15
CA ILE A 35 2.91 -8.35 4.90
C ILE A 35 2.58 -7.16 3.98
N LEU A 36 1.80 -7.43 2.94
CA LEU A 36 1.19 -6.41 2.07
C LEU A 36 -0.21 -6.08 2.59
N TYR A 37 -0.49 -4.80 2.75
CA TYR A 37 -1.79 -4.27 3.15
C TYR A 37 -2.41 -3.44 2.03
N GLN A 38 -3.73 -3.32 2.07
CA GLN A 38 -4.52 -2.45 1.19
C GLN A 38 -5.41 -1.49 1.98
N CYS A 39 -5.72 -0.33 1.41
CA CYS A 39 -6.65 0.64 1.97
C CYS A 39 -7.45 1.34 0.87
N LYS A 40 -8.77 1.49 1.04
CA LYS A 40 -9.64 2.32 0.18
C LYS A 40 -10.04 3.60 0.93
N PRO A 41 -9.49 4.78 0.57
CA PRO A 41 -9.65 5.99 1.38
C PRO A 41 -11.06 6.63 1.37
N ALA A 42 -11.96 6.18 0.50
CA ALA A 42 -13.17 6.94 0.15
C ALA A 42 -14.16 7.20 1.32
N ASN A 43 -14.24 6.35 2.35
CA ASN A 43 -15.28 6.48 3.39
C ASN A 43 -14.81 6.24 4.84
N ALA A 44 -13.62 5.66 5.04
CA ALA A 44 -12.93 5.50 6.32
C ALA A 44 -11.67 4.70 6.01
N PRO A 45 -10.49 5.33 5.91
CA PRO A 45 -9.27 4.63 5.52
C PRO A 45 -8.85 3.62 6.59
N THR A 46 -9.15 2.34 6.34
CA THR A 46 -8.71 1.21 7.15
C THR A 46 -7.76 0.36 6.34
N TRP A 47 -6.62 0.01 6.95
CA TRP A 47 -5.68 -0.94 6.37
C TRP A 47 -6.11 -2.37 6.67
N THR A 48 -6.20 -3.20 5.63
CA THR A 48 -6.47 -4.63 5.75
C THR A 48 -5.34 -5.42 5.10
N GLN A 49 -4.94 -6.53 5.72
CA GLN A 49 -3.95 -7.43 5.13
C GLN A 49 -4.48 -8.01 3.81
N LEU A 50 -3.64 -7.97 2.79
CA LEU A 50 -3.91 -8.50 1.45
C LEU A 50 -3.12 -9.80 1.21
N ALA A 51 -1.86 -9.85 1.63
CA ALA A 51 -1.00 -11.02 1.47
C ALA A 51 0.13 -11.04 2.51
N ASP A 52 0.62 -12.23 2.85
CA ASP A 52 1.81 -12.46 3.68
C ASP A 52 2.83 -13.29 2.90
N PHE A 53 4.05 -12.79 2.82
CA PHE A 53 5.15 -13.39 2.06
C PHE A 53 6.17 -14.13 2.95
N SER A 54 5.91 -14.25 4.26
CA SER A 54 6.79 -14.94 5.21
C SER A 54 7.08 -16.39 4.84
N ALA A 55 6.09 -17.10 4.27
CA ALA A 55 6.25 -18.47 3.79
C ALA A 55 7.28 -18.61 2.65
N LEU A 56 7.63 -17.52 1.96
CA LEU A 56 8.66 -17.47 0.93
C LEU A 56 10.05 -17.12 1.50
N GLY A 57 10.19 -17.02 2.82
CA GLY A 57 11.42 -16.61 3.50
C GLY A 57 11.69 -15.10 3.46
N ILE A 58 10.73 -14.30 2.97
CA ILE A 58 10.83 -12.83 2.96
C ILE A 58 10.44 -12.33 4.34
N ASN A 59 11.32 -11.58 5.00
CA ASN A 59 11.06 -11.01 6.32
C ASN A 59 10.70 -9.52 6.26
N GLN A 60 11.17 -8.82 5.23
CA GLN A 60 10.95 -7.39 5.06
C GLN A 60 10.77 -7.05 3.58
N LEU A 61 9.66 -6.41 3.25
CA LEU A 61 9.43 -5.76 1.97
C LEU A 61 9.88 -4.30 2.05
N THR A 62 10.64 -3.85 1.06
CA THR A 62 11.31 -2.54 1.07
C THR A 62 10.97 -1.65 -0.11
N ARG A 63 10.30 -2.14 -1.17
CA ARG A 63 9.80 -1.32 -2.29
C ARG A 63 8.58 -1.97 -2.94
N LEU A 64 7.71 -1.13 -3.51
CA LEU A 64 6.57 -1.55 -4.33
C LEU A 64 6.54 -0.72 -5.63
N ALA A 65 6.12 -1.34 -6.73
CA ALA A 65 5.78 -0.64 -7.96
C ALA A 65 4.63 -1.36 -8.66
N ILE A 66 3.65 -0.61 -9.17
CA ILE A 66 2.54 -1.16 -9.94
C ILE A 66 2.58 -0.61 -11.37
N ASP A 67 2.27 -1.45 -12.36
CA ASP A 67 2.18 -0.97 -13.74
C ASP A 67 0.97 -0.04 -13.93
N PRO A 68 0.96 0.83 -14.96
CA PRO A 68 -0.12 1.80 -15.15
C PRO A 68 -1.51 1.16 -15.35
N GLN A 69 -1.59 -0.09 -15.81
CA GLN A 69 -2.86 -0.81 -15.97
C GLN A 69 -3.29 -1.56 -14.70
N GLY A 70 -2.47 -1.58 -13.64
CA GLY A 70 -2.80 -2.21 -12.36
C GLY A 70 -2.81 -3.74 -12.38
N LYS A 71 -2.15 -4.35 -13.36
CA LYS A 71 -2.17 -5.81 -13.60
C LYS A 71 -0.98 -6.55 -12.99
N LYS A 72 0.11 -5.85 -12.70
CA LYS A 72 1.39 -6.38 -12.23
C LYS A 72 1.89 -5.52 -11.09
N LEU A 73 2.17 -6.18 -9.97
CA LEU A 73 2.82 -5.59 -8.80
C LEU A 73 4.22 -6.19 -8.68
N ALA A 74 5.23 -5.32 -8.67
CA ALA A 74 6.59 -5.67 -8.32
C ALA A 74 6.84 -5.36 -6.83
N LEU A 75 7.52 -6.27 -6.15
CA LEU A 75 7.88 -6.19 -4.75
C LEU A 75 9.37 -6.49 -4.60
N VAL A 76 10.04 -5.77 -3.70
CA VAL A 76 11.45 -6.03 -3.35
C VAL A 76 11.52 -6.50 -1.89
N GLY A 77 11.99 -7.74 -1.69
CA GLY A 77 12.26 -8.31 -0.37
C GLY A 77 13.74 -8.21 0.00
N GLN A 78 14.02 -8.12 1.30
CA GLN A 78 15.33 -8.34 1.91
C GLN A 78 15.53 -9.80 2.31
#